data_AF-A0A2S6B6L0-F1
#
_entry.id   AF-A0A2S6B6L0-F1
#
_cell.length_a   1.000
_cell.length_b   1.000
_cell.length_c   1.000
_cell.angle_alpha   90.00
_cell.angle_beta   90.00
_cell.angle_gamma   90.00
#
_symmetry.space_group_name_H-M   'P 1'
#
loop_
_entity.id
_entity.type
_entity.pdbx_description
1 polymer ?
#
loop_
_entity_poly.entity_id
_entity_poly.type
_entity_poly.pdbx_seq_one_letter_code
_entity_poly.pdbx_strand_id
1 'polypeptide(L)'
;MERQEPRFDKDMKGVEFRPRSYRGPSQQSHSQSNEGFAWKIGVAVGVGVLGALLIFNAYERHQARPDVEEAMRVLEQESAKLEHEMQTAVRAAAIPPPRPVAVIHPVPPGYRCAGGTLLYRDGNSWTQITARSNHVYCPGSGVEDCYPVTPRSVGCVTR
;
A
#
# COMPACT_ATOMS: atom_id res chain seq x y z
N MET A 1 -97.59 32.53 19.85
CA MET A 1 -98.46 31.36 19.63
C MET A 1 -97.55 30.15 19.56
N GLU A 2 -97.71 29.25 20.52
CA GLU A 2 -96.86 28.09 20.78
C GLU A 2 -96.93 27.03 19.69
N ARG A 3 -95.81 26.33 19.51
CA ARG A 3 -95.56 25.29 18.51
C ARG A 3 -96.22 23.98 18.95
N GLN A 4 -97.22 23.52 18.20
CA GLN A 4 -97.85 22.21 18.40
C GLN A 4 -97.00 21.11 17.75
N GLU A 5 -96.52 20.16 18.54
CA GLU A 5 -95.84 18.96 18.04
C GLU A 5 -96.88 17.90 17.65
N PRO A 6 -96.76 17.26 16.47
CA PRO A 6 -97.69 16.21 16.04
C PRO A 6 -97.46 14.94 16.86
N ARG A 7 -98.52 14.48 17.54
CA ARG A 7 -98.56 13.16 18.19
C ARG A 7 -98.67 12.07 17.13
N PHE A 8 -97.75 11.11 17.16
CA PHE A 8 -97.82 9.89 16.37
C PHE A 8 -98.77 8.90 17.05
N ASP A 9 -100.02 8.88 16.60
CA ASP A 9 -101.00 7.89 17.02
C ASP A 9 -100.79 6.55 16.26
N LYS A 10 -100.39 5.55 17.03
CA LYS A 10 -100.90 4.16 17.13
C LYS A 10 -101.45 3.37 15.93
N ASP A 11 -101.08 3.68 14.68
CA ASP A 11 -101.38 2.82 13.52
C ASP A 11 -100.12 2.28 12.81
N MET A 12 -99.18 1.71 13.57
CA MET A 12 -98.02 0.97 13.04
C MET A 12 -98.10 -0.55 13.30
N LYS A 13 -99.28 -1.14 13.08
CA LYS A 13 -99.47 -2.61 12.99
C LYS A 13 -99.94 -2.96 11.59
N GLY A 14 -99.03 -2.96 10.62
CA GLY A 14 -99.38 -3.33 9.24
C GLY A 14 -98.31 -3.05 8.19
N VAL A 15 -97.22 -2.38 8.55
CA VAL A 15 -96.12 -2.16 7.62
C VAL A 15 -95.18 -3.37 7.68
N GLU A 16 -95.50 -4.40 6.88
CA GLU A 16 -94.53 -5.41 6.47
C GLU A 16 -93.31 -4.70 5.91
N PHE A 17 -92.20 -4.74 6.66
CA PHE A 17 -90.90 -4.31 6.17
C PHE A 17 -90.42 -5.32 5.12
N ARG A 18 -90.88 -5.17 3.87
CA ARG A 18 -90.19 -5.74 2.72
C ARG A 18 -88.86 -4.99 2.59
N PRO A 19 -87.69 -5.66 2.64
CA PRO A 19 -86.43 -5.00 2.35
C PRO A 19 -86.43 -4.66 0.85
N ARG A 20 -86.87 -3.45 0.51
CA ARG A 20 -86.53 -2.84 -0.78
C ARG A 20 -85.03 -2.59 -0.73
N SER A 21 -84.28 -3.45 -1.41
CA SER A 21 -82.90 -3.20 -1.77
C SER A 21 -82.83 -1.93 -2.60
N TYR A 22 -82.70 -0.79 -1.92
CA TYR A 22 -82.38 0.48 -2.57
C TYR A 22 -80.98 0.36 -3.14
N ARG A 23 -80.91 0.02 -4.43
CA ARG A 23 -79.70 0.16 -5.24
C ARG A 23 -79.61 1.63 -5.63
N GLY A 24 -79.06 2.44 -4.73
CA GLY A 24 -78.65 3.80 -5.05
C GLY A 24 -77.63 3.81 -6.18
N PRO A 25 -77.39 4.96 -6.83
CA PRO A 25 -76.42 5.05 -7.90
C PRO A 25 -75.11 4.49 -7.38
N SER A 26 -74.55 3.51 -8.09
CA SER A 26 -73.19 3.06 -7.81
C SER A 26 -72.30 4.28 -7.87
N GLN A 27 -71.79 4.73 -6.72
CA GLN A 27 -70.58 5.53 -6.74
C GLN A 27 -69.56 4.65 -7.45
N GLN A 28 -69.25 4.99 -8.70
CA GLN A 28 -68.03 4.54 -9.31
C GLN A 28 -66.94 5.07 -8.38
N SER A 29 -66.32 4.17 -7.63
CA SER A 29 -65.05 4.43 -7.02
C SER A 29 -64.12 4.79 -8.17
N HIS A 30 -63.86 6.08 -8.36
CA HIS A 30 -62.78 6.56 -9.20
C HIS A 30 -61.46 6.19 -8.52
N SER A 31 -61.14 4.91 -8.52
CA SER A 31 -59.87 4.33 -8.08
C SER A 31 -58.96 4.17 -9.29
N GLN A 32 -58.80 5.22 -10.11
CA GLN A 32 -58.05 5.10 -11.37
C GLN A 32 -57.24 6.32 -11.78
N SER A 33 -57.00 7.31 -10.91
CA SER A 33 -56.14 8.48 -11.24
C SER A 33 -54.89 8.68 -10.38
N ASN A 34 -54.73 7.95 -9.26
CA ASN A 34 -53.58 8.14 -8.36
C ASN A 34 -52.34 7.30 -8.71
N GLU A 35 -52.49 6.16 -9.39
CA GLU A 35 -51.33 5.32 -9.76
C GLU A 35 -50.40 6.01 -10.76
N GLY A 36 -50.96 6.70 -11.76
CA GLY A 36 -50.17 7.44 -12.74
C GLY A 36 -49.44 8.65 -12.14
N PHE A 37 -50.01 9.27 -11.10
CA PHE A 37 -49.39 10.42 -10.43
C PHE A 37 -48.27 9.99 -9.48
N ALA A 38 -48.49 8.92 -8.70
CA ALA A 38 -47.47 8.35 -7.81
C ALA A 38 -46.24 7.85 -8.59
N TRP A 39 -46.44 7.20 -9.74
CA TRP A 39 -45.33 6.76 -10.59
C TRP A 39 -44.53 7.93 -11.17
N LYS A 40 -45.20 9.00 -11.62
CA LYS A 40 -44.52 10.22 -12.12
C LYS A 40 -43.69 10.90 -11.04
N ILE A 41 -44.21 10.99 -9.81
CA ILE A 41 -43.46 11.53 -8.67
C ILE A 41 -42.25 10.63 -8.38
N GLY A 42 -42.44 9.30 -8.34
CA GLY A 42 -41.35 8.35 -8.09
C GLY A 42 -40.23 8.46 -9.12
N VAL A 43 -40.57 8.56 -10.41
CA VAL A 43 -39.59 8.75 -11.49
C VAL A 43 -38.91 10.11 -11.37
N ALA A 44 -39.66 11.19 -11.11
CA ALA A 44 -39.07 12.53 -10.97
C ALA A 44 -38.09 12.62 -9.79
N VAL A 45 -38.44 12.03 -8.64
CA VAL A 45 -37.56 11.96 -7.47
C VAL A 45 -36.34 11.10 -7.77
N GLY A 46 -36.53 9.93 -8.41
CA GLY A 46 -35.42 9.04 -8.77
C GLY A 46 -34.42 9.71 -9.72
N VAL A 47 -34.90 10.38 -10.76
CA VAL A 47 -34.06 11.14 -11.72
C VAL A 47 -33.40 12.34 -11.03
N GLY A 48 -34.12 13.03 -10.14
CA GLY A 48 -33.57 14.15 -9.36
C GLY A 48 -32.41 13.71 -8.45
N VAL A 49 -32.57 12.60 -7.73
CA VAL A 49 -31.51 12.04 -6.87
C VAL A 49 -30.33 11.56 -7.72
N LEU A 50 -30.58 10.87 -8.84
CA LEU A 50 -29.52 10.43 -9.74
C LEU A 50 -28.74 11.63 -10.30
N GLY A 51 -29.44 12.67 -10.77
CA GLY A 51 -28.83 13.90 -11.26
C GLY A 51 -28.00 14.60 -10.18
N ALA A 52 -28.52 14.70 -8.96
CA ALA A 52 -27.78 15.28 -7.83
C ALA A 52 -26.50 14.49 -7.51
N LEU A 53 -26.56 13.16 -7.51
CA LEU A 53 -25.38 12.31 -7.27
C LEU A 53 -24.34 12.46 -8.39
N LEU A 54 -24.77 12.56 -9.65
CA LEU A 54 -23.85 12.77 -10.78
C LEU A 54 -23.18 14.14 -10.71
N ILE A 55 -23.92 15.19 -10.38
CA ILE A 55 -23.38 16.54 -10.21
C ILE A 55 -22.40 16.56 -9.03
N PHE A 56 -22.75 15.94 -7.90
CA PHE A 56 -21.89 15.89 -6.72
C PHE A 56 -20.59 15.10 -7.00
N ASN A 57 -20.68 13.96 -7.69
CA ASN A 57 -19.50 13.17 -8.08
C ASN A 57 -18.60 13.94 -9.07
N ALA A 58 -19.20 14.60 -10.06
CA ALA A 58 -18.44 15.45 -10.98
C ALA A 58 -17.79 16.63 -10.24
N TYR A 59 -18.49 17.22 -9.28
CA TYR A 59 -17.99 18.32 -8.45
C TYR A 59 -16.80 17.88 -7.58
N GLU A 60 -16.87 16.74 -6.88
CA GLU A 60 -15.74 16.20 -6.12
C GLU A 60 -14.53 15.92 -7.01
N ARG A 61 -14.74 15.33 -8.19
CA ARG A 61 -13.65 15.11 -9.15
C ARG A 61 -13.05 16.40 -9.69
N HIS A 62 -13.82 17.47 -9.80
CA HIS A 62 -13.30 18.77 -10.20
C HIS A 62 -12.50 19.43 -9.07
N GLN A 63 -12.93 19.28 -7.81
CA GLN A 63 -12.18 19.77 -6.66
C GLN A 63 -10.89 18.98 -6.39
N ALA A 64 -10.82 17.69 -6.74
CA ALA A 64 -9.62 16.89 -6.55
C ALA A 64 -8.47 17.24 -7.53
N ARG A 65 -8.73 18.00 -8.60
CA ARG A 65 -7.71 18.41 -9.58
C ARG A 65 -6.68 19.40 -9.03
N PRO A 66 -7.08 20.52 -8.40
CA PRO A 66 -6.10 21.47 -7.85
C PRO A 66 -5.17 20.84 -6.81
N ASP A 67 -5.68 19.98 -5.92
CA ASP A 67 -4.85 19.32 -4.91
C ASP A 67 -3.80 18.38 -5.53
N VAL A 68 -4.15 17.71 -6.63
CA VAL A 68 -3.21 16.86 -7.38
C VAL A 68 -2.15 17.71 -8.07
N GLU A 69 -2.49 18.88 -8.60
CA GLU A 69 -1.52 19.78 -9.23
C GLU A 69 -0.51 20.34 -8.21
N GLU A 70 -0.96 20.66 -7.00
CA GLU A 70 -0.06 21.10 -5.92
C GLU A 70 0.83 19.96 -5.43
N ALA A 71 0.27 18.78 -5.21
CA ALA A 71 1.02 17.59 -4.80
C ALA A 71 2.06 17.17 -5.86
N MET A 72 1.72 17.25 -7.14
CA MET A 72 2.63 16.96 -8.26
C MET A 72 3.82 17.92 -8.28
N ARG A 73 3.59 19.22 -8.07
CA ARG A 73 4.68 20.22 -8.04
C ARG A 73 5.68 19.96 -6.90
N VAL A 74 5.16 19.60 -5.72
CA VAL A 74 6.01 19.25 -4.58
C VAL A 74 6.80 17.96 -4.88
N LEU A 75 6.14 16.96 -5.46
CA LEU A 75 6.78 15.70 -5.83
C LEU A 75 7.89 15.89 -6.88
N GLU A 76 7.64 16.72 -7.91
CA GLU A 76 8.64 17.06 -8.92
C GLU A 76 9.87 17.72 -8.29
N GLN A 77 9.67 18.67 -7.38
CA GLN A 77 10.76 19.37 -6.71
C GLN A 77 11.62 18.42 -5.85
N GLU A 78 10.99 17.54 -5.08
CA GLU A 78 11.71 16.54 -4.27
C GLU A 78 12.42 15.50 -5.15
N SER A 79 11.78 15.08 -6.25
CA SER A 79 12.38 14.11 -7.18
C SER A 79 13.63 14.66 -7.88
N ALA A 80 13.61 15.93 -8.31
CA ALA A 80 14.75 16.58 -8.94
C ALA A 80 15.94 16.73 -7.97
N LYS A 81 15.65 17.03 -6.70
CA LYS A 81 16.67 17.07 -5.65
C LYS A 81 17.27 15.68 -5.41
N LEU A 82 16.43 14.65 -5.33
CA LEU A 82 16.88 13.27 -5.12
C LEU A 82 17.74 12.76 -6.29
N GLU A 83 17.37 13.11 -7.52
CA GLU A 83 18.13 12.72 -8.71
C GLU A 83 19.52 13.36 -8.72
N HIS A 84 19.63 14.64 -8.32
CA HIS A 84 20.92 15.30 -8.18
C HIS A 84 21.78 14.64 -7.09
N GLU A 85 21.21 14.29 -5.93
CA GLU A 85 21.92 13.57 -4.88
C GLU A 85 22.39 12.18 -5.37
N MET A 86 21.52 11.44 -6.06
CA MET A 86 21.85 10.13 -6.61
C MET A 86 22.96 10.22 -7.66
N GLN A 87 22.93 11.20 -8.56
CA GLN A 87 24.00 11.41 -9.54
C GLN A 87 25.33 11.75 -8.87
N THR A 88 25.33 12.55 -7.80
CA THR A 88 26.57 12.83 -7.03
C THR A 88 27.09 11.60 -6.31
N ALA A 89 26.22 10.76 -5.75
CA ALA A 89 26.58 9.50 -5.11
C ALA A 89 27.15 8.49 -6.12
N VAL A 90 26.54 8.37 -7.30
CA VAL A 90 27.04 7.51 -8.40
C VAL A 90 28.41 7.99 -8.87
N ARG A 91 28.60 9.31 -9.02
CA ARG A 91 29.90 9.88 -9.40
C ARG A 91 30.97 9.68 -8.33
N ALA A 92 30.60 9.76 -7.05
CA ALA A 92 31.51 9.47 -5.94
C ALA A 92 31.85 7.97 -5.88
N ALA A 93 30.88 7.08 -6.11
CA ALA A 93 31.08 5.63 -6.17
C ALA A 93 31.88 5.18 -7.40
N ALA A 94 31.93 5.99 -8.46
CA ALA A 94 32.77 5.74 -9.63
C ALA A 94 34.26 5.96 -9.37
N ILE A 95 34.64 6.55 -8.22
CA ILE A 95 36.03 6.58 -7.77
C ILE A 95 36.33 5.20 -7.17
N PRO A 96 37.15 4.35 -7.82
CA PRO A 96 37.47 3.05 -7.27
C PRO A 96 38.10 3.24 -5.87
N PRO A 97 37.68 2.48 -4.86
CA PRO A 97 38.30 2.58 -3.54
C PRO A 97 39.81 2.39 -3.68
N PRO A 98 40.63 3.16 -2.92
CA PRO A 98 42.07 2.97 -2.94
C PRO A 98 42.36 1.50 -2.63
N ARG A 99 42.98 0.79 -3.58
CA ARG A 99 43.36 -0.61 -3.35
C ARG A 99 44.29 -0.60 -2.14
N PRO A 100 43.99 -1.34 -1.06
CA PRO A 100 44.91 -1.42 0.06
C PRO A 100 46.25 -1.93 -0.47
N VAL A 101 47.31 -1.17 -0.24
CA VAL A 101 48.67 -1.60 -0.56
C VAL A 101 48.91 -2.88 0.23
N ALA A 102 49.17 -3.99 -0.46
CA ALA A 102 49.42 -5.26 0.20
C ALA A 102 50.69 -5.13 1.03
N VAL A 103 50.55 -5.17 2.36
CA VAL A 103 51.68 -5.19 3.29
C VAL A 103 52.34 -6.55 3.16
N ILE A 104 53.59 -6.57 2.68
CA ILE A 104 54.40 -7.79 2.61
C ILE A 104 55.21 -7.89 3.89
N HIS A 105 54.94 -8.91 4.69
CA HIS A 105 55.68 -9.23 5.90
C HIS A 105 56.93 -10.05 5.56
N PRO A 106 58.01 -9.94 6.35
CA PRO A 106 59.12 -10.88 6.24
C PRO A 106 58.67 -12.31 6.54
N VAL A 107 59.35 -13.29 5.97
CA VAL A 107 59.07 -14.71 6.25
C VAL A 107 59.30 -14.98 7.74
N PRO A 108 58.29 -15.46 8.50
CA PRO A 108 58.43 -15.70 9.92
C PRO A 108 59.38 -16.86 10.24
N PRO A 109 59.96 -16.91 11.45
CA PRO A 109 60.76 -18.06 11.88
C PRO A 109 59.92 -19.35 11.85
N GLY A 110 60.52 -20.44 11.37
CA GLY A 110 59.83 -21.72 11.17
C GLY A 110 59.13 -21.87 9.82
N TYR A 111 59.05 -20.79 9.02
CA TYR A 111 58.57 -20.82 7.64
C TYR A 111 59.74 -20.70 6.66
N ARG A 112 59.58 -21.23 5.45
CA ARG A 112 60.54 -21.06 4.35
C ARG A 112 59.84 -20.91 3.02
N CYS A 113 60.45 -20.13 2.13
CA CYS A 113 60.01 -20.00 0.75
C CYS A 113 60.82 -20.91 -0.17
N ALA A 114 60.18 -21.75 -0.97
CA ALA A 114 60.85 -22.59 -1.95
C ALA A 114 60.04 -22.64 -3.26
N GLY A 115 60.60 -22.13 -4.36
CA GLY A 115 59.94 -22.19 -5.68
C GLY A 115 58.54 -21.56 -5.71
N GLY A 116 58.31 -20.47 -4.98
CA GLY A 116 56.99 -19.83 -4.85
C GLY A 116 55.99 -20.53 -3.93
N THR A 117 56.39 -21.65 -3.31
CA THR A 117 55.61 -22.30 -2.25
C THR A 117 56.12 -21.87 -0.88
N LEU A 118 55.19 -21.54 0.02
CA LEU A 118 55.50 -21.29 1.41
C LEU A 118 55.39 -22.62 2.17
N LEU A 119 56.40 -22.96 2.95
CA LEU A 119 56.46 -24.21 3.71
C LEU A 119 56.61 -23.88 5.19
N TYR A 120 55.82 -24.53 6.04
CA TYR A 120 55.89 -24.44 7.49
C TYR A 120 56.52 -25.70 8.07
N ARG A 121 57.38 -25.54 9.07
CA ARG A 121 58.00 -26.67 9.78
C ARG A 121 57.12 -27.09 10.94
N ASP A 122 56.51 -28.26 10.82
CA ASP A 122 55.77 -28.91 11.90
C ASP A 122 56.57 -30.15 12.36
N GLY A 123 57.30 -29.97 13.47
CA GLY A 123 58.26 -30.94 13.99
C GLY A 123 59.36 -31.29 12.98
N ASN A 124 59.31 -32.53 12.47
CA ASN A 124 60.26 -33.07 11.50
C ASN A 124 59.75 -33.02 10.05
N SER A 125 58.55 -32.51 9.81
CA SER A 125 57.93 -32.46 8.48
C SER A 125 57.79 -31.03 7.98
N TRP A 126 57.69 -30.89 6.65
CA TRP A 126 57.37 -29.62 6.01
C TRP A 126 55.97 -29.70 5.42
N THR A 127 55.11 -28.78 5.81
CA THR A 127 53.74 -28.66 5.30
C THR A 127 53.64 -27.47 4.36
N GLN A 128 52.91 -27.62 3.27
CA GLN A 128 52.73 -26.56 2.29
C GLN A 128 51.59 -25.62 2.69
N ILE A 129 51.92 -24.33 2.79
CA ILE A 129 51.00 -23.25 3.11
C ILE A 129 50.49 -22.65 1.80
N THR A 130 49.18 -22.59 1.66
CA THR A 130 48.49 -22.07 0.48
C THR A 130 47.60 -20.90 0.85
N ALA A 131 46.94 -20.26 -0.12
CA ALA A 131 45.96 -19.21 0.18
C ALA A 131 44.74 -19.71 0.98
N ARG A 132 44.52 -21.03 1.06
CA ARG A 132 43.40 -21.65 1.79
C ARG A 132 43.78 -22.18 3.16
N SER A 133 45.06 -22.18 3.51
CA SER A 133 45.52 -22.73 4.79
C SER A 133 45.39 -21.69 5.91
N ASN A 134 44.85 -22.11 7.06
CA ASN A 134 44.57 -21.23 8.21
C ASN A 134 45.80 -21.02 9.11
N HIS A 135 46.98 -20.75 8.54
CA HIS A 135 48.18 -20.47 9.33
C HIS A 135 48.21 -19.00 9.74
N VAL A 136 48.43 -18.77 11.03
CA VAL A 136 48.56 -17.44 11.63
C VAL A 136 49.88 -17.39 12.38
N TYR A 137 50.62 -16.30 12.22
CA TYR A 137 51.84 -16.05 12.99
C TYR A 137 51.63 -14.85 13.90
N CYS A 138 51.95 -15.02 15.16
CA CYS A 138 51.92 -13.97 16.17
C CYS A 138 53.35 -13.74 16.66
N PRO A 139 53.96 -12.58 16.38
CA PRO A 139 55.19 -12.20 17.06
C PRO A 139 54.87 -12.09 18.56
N GLY A 140 55.78 -12.53 19.43
CA GLY A 140 55.51 -12.82 20.85
C GLY A 140 55.06 -11.67 21.76
N SER A 141 54.51 -10.58 21.23
CA SER A 141 54.03 -9.38 21.94
C SER A 141 52.52 -9.30 22.15
N GLY A 142 51.69 -10.19 21.58
CA GLY A 142 50.25 -10.20 21.84
C GLY A 142 49.41 -10.80 20.72
N VAL A 143 48.12 -11.03 21.01
CA VAL A 143 47.15 -11.56 20.02
C VAL A 143 46.79 -10.51 18.96
N GLU A 144 47.05 -9.24 19.23
CA GLU A 144 46.70 -8.13 18.33
C GLU A 144 47.63 -7.99 17.13
N ASP A 145 48.85 -8.53 17.21
CA ASP A 145 49.85 -8.50 16.12
C ASP A 145 49.82 -9.77 15.26
N CYS A 146 48.84 -10.65 15.46
CA CYS A 146 48.69 -11.87 14.70
C CYS A 146 48.23 -11.58 13.27
N TYR A 147 48.95 -12.12 12.28
CA TYR A 147 48.56 -11.98 10.87
C TYR A 147 48.51 -13.33 10.14
N PRO A 148 47.62 -13.48 9.14
CA PRO A 148 47.55 -14.68 8.33
C PRO A 148 48.79 -14.82 7.45
N VAL A 149 49.45 -15.96 7.54
CA VAL A 149 50.64 -16.27 6.75
C VAL A 149 50.21 -17.01 5.50
N THR A 150 50.42 -16.39 4.34
CA THR A 150 50.13 -16.94 3.02
C THR A 150 51.31 -16.64 2.10
N PRO A 151 51.47 -17.37 0.98
CA PRO A 151 52.52 -17.06 0.02
C PRO A 151 52.52 -15.60 -0.42
N ARG A 152 51.33 -14.99 -0.59
CA ARG A 152 51.20 -13.57 -0.97
C ARG A 152 51.56 -12.61 0.16
N SER A 153 51.19 -12.89 1.41
CA SER A 153 51.46 -11.98 2.53
C SER A 153 52.95 -11.91 2.89
N VAL A 154 53.75 -12.93 2.52
CA VAL A 154 55.21 -12.92 2.72
C VAL A 154 56.03 -12.73 1.43
N GLY A 155 55.36 -12.45 0.30
CA GLY A 155 56.03 -12.22 -0.98
C GLY A 155 56.66 -13.48 -1.60
N CYS A 156 56.22 -14.68 -1.19
CA CYS A 156 56.59 -15.94 -1.80
C CYS A 156 55.87 -16.13 -3.14
N VAL A 157 56.56 -15.81 -4.23
CA VAL A 157 56.06 -15.97 -5.60
C VAL A 157 57.05 -16.78 -6.43
N THR A 158 56.53 -17.53 -7.41
CA THR A 158 57.37 -18.17 -8.45
C THR A 158 58.02 -17.07 -9.27
N ARG A 159 59.35 -16.95 -9.20
CA ARG A 159 60.14 -16.18 -10.16
C ARG A 159 60.38 -17.01 -11.42
#